data_AF-A0A430S0V0-F1
#
_entry.id   AF-A0A430S0V0-F1
#
_cell.length_a   1.000
_cell.length_b   1.000
_cell.length_c   1.000
_cell.angle_alpha   90.00
_cell.angle_beta   90.00
_cell.angle_gamma   90.00
#
_symmetry.space_group_name_H-M   'P 1'
#
loop_
_entity.id
_entity.type
_entity.pdbx_description
1 polymer ?
#
loop_
_entity_poly.entity_id
_entity_poly.type
_entity_poly.pdbx_seq_one_letter_code
_entity_poly.pdbx_strand_id
1 'polypeptide(L)'
;MGYQEVLQAARERMERLTKPPRSLGHLEEVAVRLAAIQGRLKPELGPGAVVVAAADHGVVAEGVSAYPQEVTYQMVLNFLRGGAAINQLAQVADCRVYVLDVGVKGDLPQHPGLLKRKVRPGTGNLAREAAMTLEEAEKALLAGQEAARIAIAQGATLLAAGDMGIGNTTAASALTAALLGLPPEAVVGRGTG
;
A
#
# COMPACT_ATOMS: atom_id res chain seq x y z
N MET A 1 -0.67 -0.93 -29.78
CA MET A 1 -1.91 -0.16 -29.55
C MET A 1 -1.69 0.73 -28.35
N GLY A 2 -2.08 2.00 -28.42
CA GLY A 2 -2.07 2.91 -27.28
C GLY A 2 -3.13 2.53 -26.24
N TYR A 3 -2.98 3.01 -25.00
CA TYR A 3 -3.93 2.74 -23.90
C TYR A 3 -5.39 3.00 -24.30
N GLN A 4 -5.67 4.14 -24.95
CA GLN A 4 -7.03 4.52 -25.36
C GLN A 4 -7.61 3.60 -26.44
N GLU A 5 -6.78 3.13 -27.38
CA GLU A 5 -7.21 2.19 -28.43
C GLU A 5 -7.62 0.85 -27.83
N VAL A 6 -6.82 0.31 -26.89
CA VAL A 6 -7.14 -0.94 -26.20
C VAL A 6 -8.36 -0.78 -25.32
N LEU A 7 -8.49 0.34 -24.62
CA LEU A 7 -9.65 0.64 -23.78
C LEU A 7 -10.95 0.60 -24.60
N GLN A 8 -10.96 1.26 -25.75
CA GLN A 8 -12.13 1.28 -26.64
C GLN A 8 -12.43 -0.11 -27.22
N ALA A 9 -11.42 -0.79 -27.75
CA ALA A 9 -11.59 -2.15 -28.30
C ALA A 9 -12.03 -3.18 -27.24
N ALA A 10 -11.60 -3.02 -25.98
CA ALA A 10 -12.03 -3.86 -24.86
C ALA A 10 -13.51 -3.62 -24.50
N ARG A 11 -13.99 -2.37 -24.53
CA ARG A 11 -15.42 -2.05 -24.35
C ARG A 11 -16.27 -2.67 -25.43
N GLU A 12 -15.88 -2.53 -26.70
CA GLU A 12 -16.60 -3.13 -27.83
C GLU A 12 -16.63 -4.66 -27.74
N ARG A 13 -15.53 -5.27 -27.28
CA ARG A 13 -15.50 -6.71 -27.01
C ARG A 13 -16.47 -7.07 -25.88
N MET A 14 -16.52 -6.31 -24.79
CA MET A 14 -17.40 -6.54 -23.64
C MET A 14 -18.88 -6.53 -24.02
N GLU A 15 -19.29 -5.62 -24.91
CA GLU A 15 -20.67 -5.54 -25.44
C GLU A 15 -21.04 -6.72 -26.34
N ARG A 16 -20.06 -7.37 -26.98
CA ARG A 16 -20.28 -8.54 -27.85
C ARG A 16 -20.24 -9.89 -27.11
N LEU A 17 -19.97 -9.90 -25.81
CA LEU A 17 -19.98 -11.14 -25.02
C LEU A 17 -21.40 -11.67 -24.86
N THR A 18 -21.54 -12.99 -24.73
CA THR A 18 -22.84 -13.67 -24.57
C THR A 18 -23.42 -13.45 -23.17
N LYS A 19 -23.91 -12.23 -22.92
CA LYS A 19 -24.54 -11.78 -21.68
C LYS A 19 -25.51 -10.62 -21.98
N PRO A 20 -26.58 -10.41 -21.19
CA PRO A 20 -27.33 -9.18 -21.28
C PRO A 20 -26.43 -7.95 -21.04
N PRO A 21 -26.65 -6.82 -21.73
CA PRO A 21 -25.85 -5.61 -21.51
C PRO A 21 -25.81 -5.22 -20.03
N ARG A 22 -24.60 -4.92 -19.53
CA ARG A 22 -24.32 -4.49 -18.14
C ARG A 22 -24.65 -5.51 -17.03
N SER A 23 -24.96 -6.76 -17.37
CA SER A 23 -25.34 -7.78 -16.38
C SER A 23 -24.24 -8.15 -15.37
N LEU A 24 -22.96 -7.85 -15.65
CA LEU A 24 -21.86 -8.08 -14.71
C LEU A 24 -21.48 -6.81 -13.91
N GLY A 25 -22.22 -5.71 -14.08
CA GLY A 25 -22.05 -4.48 -13.31
C GLY A 25 -20.62 -3.93 -13.34
N HIS A 26 -20.08 -3.62 -12.16
CA HIS A 26 -18.74 -3.02 -12.02
C HIS A 26 -17.60 -3.94 -12.51
N LEU A 27 -17.81 -5.26 -12.57
CA LEU A 27 -16.78 -6.18 -13.09
C LEU A 27 -16.48 -5.95 -14.58
N GLU A 28 -17.44 -5.43 -15.34
CA GLU A 28 -17.20 -5.06 -16.74
C GLU A 28 -16.17 -3.93 -16.86
N GLU A 29 -16.29 -2.93 -15.99
CA GLU A 29 -15.36 -1.80 -15.92
C GLU A 29 -13.96 -2.26 -15.50
N VAL A 30 -13.87 -3.11 -14.48
CA VAL A 30 -12.59 -3.67 -14.01
C VAL A 30 -11.89 -4.44 -15.13
N ALA A 31 -12.60 -5.33 -15.83
CA ALA A 31 -12.02 -6.12 -16.93
C ALA A 31 -11.51 -5.24 -18.09
N VAL A 32 -12.26 -4.19 -18.45
CA VAL A 32 -11.86 -3.22 -19.48
C VAL A 32 -10.62 -2.42 -19.05
N ARG A 33 -10.54 -2.00 -17.79
CA ARG A 33 -9.37 -1.30 -17.26
C ARG A 33 -8.12 -2.18 -17.25
N LEU A 34 -8.25 -3.44 -16.82
CA LEU A 34 -7.14 -4.41 -16.86
C LEU A 34 -6.63 -4.62 -18.29
N ALA A 35 -7.55 -4.68 -19.26
CA ALA A 35 -7.17 -4.81 -20.67
C ALA A 35 -6.33 -3.63 -21.15
N ALA A 36 -6.76 -2.41 -20.84
CA ALA A 36 -6.06 -1.20 -21.22
C ALA A 36 -4.68 -1.07 -20.52
N ILE A 37 -4.60 -1.37 -19.22
CA ILE A 37 -3.34 -1.35 -18.45
C ILE A 37 -2.32 -2.33 -19.05
N GLN A 38 -2.77 -3.52 -19.42
CA GLN A 38 -1.91 -4.59 -19.93
C GLN A 38 -1.72 -4.55 -21.45
N GLY A 39 -2.37 -3.61 -22.15
CA GLY A 39 -2.30 -3.49 -23.61
C GLY A 39 -2.88 -4.68 -24.37
N ARG A 40 -3.79 -5.46 -23.77
CA ARG A 40 -4.34 -6.71 -24.33
C ARG A 40 -5.84 -6.84 -24.10
N LEU A 41 -6.59 -7.28 -25.11
CA LEU A 41 -8.06 -7.42 -25.04
C LEU A 41 -8.55 -8.56 -24.15
N LYS A 42 -7.66 -9.50 -23.84
CA LYS A 42 -7.90 -10.60 -22.90
C LYS A 42 -6.82 -10.48 -21.82
N PRO A 43 -7.11 -9.79 -20.70
CA PRO A 43 -6.19 -9.70 -19.58
C PRO A 43 -5.81 -11.09 -19.06
N GLU A 44 -4.59 -11.22 -18.58
CA GLU A 44 -4.16 -12.38 -17.80
C GLU A 44 -3.69 -11.87 -16.44
N LEU A 45 -3.89 -12.68 -15.43
CA LEU A 45 -3.45 -12.43 -14.08
C LEU A 45 -2.83 -13.72 -13.57
N GLY A 46 -1.88 -13.58 -12.66
CA GLY A 46 -1.23 -14.66 -11.95
C GLY A 46 -1.08 -14.28 -10.47
N PRO A 47 -0.03 -14.75 -9.80
CA PRO A 47 0.20 -14.44 -8.39
C PRO A 47 0.27 -12.92 -8.15
N GLY A 48 -0.25 -12.50 -7.01
CA GLY A 48 -0.15 -11.14 -6.53
C GLY A 48 1.01 -10.95 -5.56
N ALA A 49 1.26 -9.69 -5.21
CA ALA A 49 2.11 -9.33 -4.10
C ALA A 49 1.52 -8.16 -3.32
N VAL A 50 1.75 -8.15 -2.01
CA VAL A 50 1.51 -6.99 -1.16
C VAL A 50 2.82 -6.58 -0.50
N VAL A 51 3.15 -5.30 -0.61
CA VAL A 51 4.27 -4.68 0.12
C VAL A 51 3.69 -3.89 1.28
N VAL A 52 3.90 -4.39 2.50
CA VAL A 52 3.50 -3.72 3.75
C VAL A 52 4.65 -2.82 4.19
N ALA A 53 4.52 -1.51 4.00
CA ALA A 53 5.50 -0.53 4.44
C ALA A 53 5.28 -0.18 5.92
N ALA A 54 6.34 -0.26 6.72
CA ALA A 54 6.29 -0.06 8.15
C ALA A 54 7.22 1.08 8.61
N ALA A 55 6.65 1.99 9.41
CA ALA A 55 7.38 3.08 10.05
C ALA A 55 6.64 3.62 11.28
N ASP A 56 7.38 4.18 12.23
CA ASP A 56 6.81 4.86 13.38
C ASP A 56 6.66 6.36 13.15
N HIS A 57 5.65 6.96 13.78
CA HIS A 57 5.38 8.38 13.66
C HIS A 57 5.67 9.13 14.97
N GLY A 58 6.31 10.30 14.89
CA GLY A 58 6.60 11.14 16.06
C GLY A 58 5.34 11.74 16.71
N VAL A 59 4.26 11.88 15.93
CA VAL A 59 2.98 12.49 16.37
C VAL A 59 2.26 11.68 17.45
N VAL A 60 2.65 10.43 17.69
CA VAL A 60 2.12 9.63 18.81
C VAL A 60 2.34 10.30 20.17
N ALA A 61 3.31 11.22 20.28
CA ALA A 61 3.53 12.04 21.47
C ALA A 61 2.33 12.94 21.82
N GLU A 62 1.45 13.23 20.87
CA GLU A 62 0.23 14.02 21.07
C GLU A 62 -0.99 13.14 21.45
N GLY A 63 -0.80 11.84 21.72
CA GLY A 63 -1.87 10.96 22.21
C GLY A 63 -2.91 10.55 21.14
N VAL A 64 -2.51 10.52 19.87
CA VAL A 64 -3.42 10.29 18.72
C VAL A 64 -3.77 8.81 18.46
N SER A 65 -3.29 7.87 19.28
CA SER A 65 -3.56 6.45 19.11
C SER A 65 -3.87 5.76 20.43
N ALA A 66 -4.76 4.78 20.36
CA ALA A 66 -5.13 3.92 21.48
C ALA A 66 -4.05 2.87 21.81
N TYR A 67 -3.06 2.68 20.93
CA TYR A 67 -2.03 1.65 21.07
C TYR A 67 -0.65 2.23 21.36
N PRO A 68 0.19 1.53 22.15
CA PRO A 68 1.58 1.92 22.36
C PRO A 68 2.39 1.90 21.05
N GLN A 69 3.36 2.81 20.93
CA GLN A 69 4.21 2.91 19.72
C GLN A 69 4.95 1.61 19.36
N GLU A 70 5.34 0.81 20.36
CA GLU A 70 6.02 -0.47 20.15
C GLU A 70 5.21 -1.51 19.37
N VAL A 71 3.88 -1.33 19.25
CA VAL A 71 3.01 -2.21 18.46
C VAL A 71 3.43 -2.24 16.99
N THR A 72 4.01 -1.17 16.44
CA THR A 72 4.59 -1.17 15.08
C THR A 72 5.62 -2.29 14.93
N TYR A 73 6.60 -2.35 15.84
CA TYR A 73 7.66 -3.36 15.83
C TYR A 73 7.10 -4.77 16.01
N GLN A 74 6.19 -4.94 16.98
CA GLN A 74 5.56 -6.23 17.29
C GLN A 74 4.74 -6.76 16.11
N MET A 75 3.99 -5.89 15.42
CA MET A 75 3.21 -6.27 14.24
C MET A 75 4.08 -6.63 13.06
N VAL A 76 5.21 -5.94 12.86
CA VAL A 76 6.19 -6.36 11.84
C VAL A 76 6.68 -7.78 12.12
N LEU A 77 7.06 -8.09 13.37
CA LEU A 77 7.43 -9.47 13.71
C LEU A 77 6.28 -10.45 13.48
N ASN A 78 5.04 -10.05 13.72
CA ASN A 78 3.85 -10.87 13.46
C ASN A 78 3.66 -11.13 11.95
N PHE A 79 3.84 -10.13 11.09
CA PHE A 79 3.80 -10.29 9.63
C PHE A 79 4.83 -11.29 9.14
N LEU A 80 6.07 -11.21 9.66
CA LEU A 80 7.17 -12.10 9.29
C LEU A 80 6.92 -13.55 9.74
N ARG A 81 6.18 -13.73 10.84
CA ARG A 81 5.76 -15.05 11.36
C ARG A 81 4.49 -15.60 10.70
N GLY A 82 3.82 -14.82 9.85
CA GLY A 82 2.59 -15.26 9.19
C GLY A 82 1.31 -15.13 10.02
N GLY A 83 1.37 -14.49 11.19
CA GLY A 83 0.30 -14.51 12.19
C GLY A 83 -0.72 -13.37 12.11
N ALA A 84 -0.58 -12.44 11.14
CA ALA A 84 -1.49 -11.30 11.02
C ALA A 84 -2.58 -11.52 9.97
N ALA A 85 -3.62 -10.68 10.00
CA ALA A 85 -4.73 -10.74 9.05
C ALA A 85 -4.26 -10.66 7.58
N ILE A 86 -3.28 -9.79 7.28
CA ILE A 86 -2.74 -9.67 5.92
C ILE A 86 -2.12 -10.98 5.42
N ASN A 87 -1.51 -11.78 6.30
CA ASN A 87 -0.94 -13.07 5.92
C ASN A 87 -2.03 -14.05 5.50
N GLN A 88 -3.12 -14.11 6.28
CA GLN A 88 -4.24 -15.02 6.02
C GLN A 88 -4.99 -14.64 4.74
N LEU A 89 -5.25 -13.34 4.55
CA LEU A 89 -5.90 -12.83 3.33
C LEU A 89 -5.01 -13.03 2.10
N ALA A 90 -3.71 -12.77 2.23
CA ALA A 90 -2.78 -12.94 1.12
C ALA A 90 -2.67 -14.41 0.69
N GLN A 91 -2.71 -15.35 1.64
CA GLN A 91 -2.72 -16.79 1.32
C GLN A 91 -3.95 -17.18 0.49
N VAL A 92 -5.14 -16.71 0.85
CA VAL A 92 -6.37 -17.00 0.09
C VAL A 92 -6.37 -16.35 -1.30
N ALA A 93 -5.73 -15.18 -1.42
CA ALA A 93 -5.67 -14.41 -2.66
C ALA A 93 -4.48 -14.76 -3.58
N ASP A 94 -3.71 -15.80 -3.27
CA ASP A 94 -2.45 -16.15 -3.97
C ASP A 94 -1.48 -14.95 -4.07
N CYS A 95 -1.30 -14.26 -2.95
CA CYS A 95 -0.46 -13.08 -2.82
C CYS A 95 0.74 -13.35 -1.92
N ARG A 96 1.94 -12.95 -2.37
CA ARG A 96 3.13 -12.93 -1.52
C ARG A 96 3.16 -11.66 -0.67
N VAL A 97 3.47 -11.81 0.62
CA VAL A 97 3.65 -10.67 1.54
C VAL A 97 5.13 -10.32 1.64
N TYR A 98 5.46 -9.06 1.36
CA TYR A 98 6.75 -8.44 1.68
C TYR A 98 6.53 -7.40 2.76
N VAL A 99 7.44 -7.32 3.72
CA VAL A 99 7.46 -6.22 4.70
C VAL A 99 8.64 -5.31 4.38
N LEU A 100 8.38 -4.02 4.26
CA LEU A 100 9.38 -3.00 4.01
C LEU A 100 9.51 -2.12 5.27
N ASP A 101 10.62 -2.26 5.99
CA ASP A 101 10.95 -1.36 7.10
C ASP A 101 11.61 -0.10 6.55
N VAL A 102 10.87 1.01 6.53
CA VAL A 102 11.37 2.33 6.15
C VAL A 102 11.57 3.27 7.34
N GLY A 103 11.04 2.92 8.52
CA GLY A 103 11.20 3.79 9.67
C GLY A 103 10.73 3.25 11.01
N VAL A 104 10.74 1.93 11.22
CA VAL A 104 10.33 1.35 12.51
C VAL A 104 11.36 1.72 13.59
N LYS A 105 10.91 2.07 14.79
CA LYS A 105 11.80 2.25 15.95
C LYS A 105 12.25 0.88 16.47
N GLY A 106 13.55 0.75 16.67
CA GLY A 106 14.19 -0.53 17.04
C GLY A 106 14.82 -1.26 15.86
N ASP A 107 15.61 -2.29 16.17
CA ASP A 107 16.28 -3.11 15.18
C ASP A 107 15.51 -4.41 14.92
N LEU A 108 15.05 -4.57 13.69
CA LEU A 108 14.33 -5.76 13.25
C LEU A 108 15.33 -6.84 12.83
N PRO A 109 15.09 -8.12 13.18
CA PRO A 109 15.99 -9.21 12.79
C PRO A 109 16.02 -9.37 11.26
N GLN A 110 17.09 -9.98 10.74
CA GLN A 110 17.10 -10.37 9.33
C GLN A 110 16.02 -11.43 9.07
N HIS A 111 15.29 -11.27 7.95
CA HIS A 111 14.27 -12.21 7.53
C HIS A 111 14.11 -12.16 6.01
N PRO A 112 13.89 -13.29 5.30
CA PRO A 112 13.72 -13.29 3.84
C PRO A 112 12.56 -12.43 3.34
N GLY A 113 11.48 -12.35 4.13
CA GLY A 113 10.32 -11.49 3.86
C GLY A 113 10.45 -10.03 4.32
N LEU A 114 11.61 -9.63 4.85
CA LEU A 114 11.86 -8.27 5.34
C LEU A 114 12.88 -7.53 4.47
N LEU A 115 12.47 -6.40 3.92
CA LEU A 115 13.35 -5.44 3.26
C LEU A 115 13.72 -4.34 4.28
N LYS A 116 14.94 -4.39 4.80
CA LYS A 116 15.47 -3.36 5.71
C LYS A 116 15.96 -2.16 4.90
N ARG A 117 15.17 -1.09 4.84
CA ARG A 117 15.48 0.18 4.16
C ARG A 117 15.19 1.37 5.07
N LYS A 118 15.49 1.20 6.37
CA LYS A 118 15.20 2.17 7.41
C LYS A 118 15.88 3.50 7.08
N VAL A 119 15.07 4.54 6.86
CA VAL A 119 15.54 5.90 6.60
C VAL A 119 15.98 6.54 7.92
N ARG A 120 15.15 6.41 8.96
CA ARG A 120 15.39 6.89 10.32
C ARG A 120 14.48 6.17 11.33
N PRO A 121 14.77 6.17 12.64
CA PRO A 121 13.92 5.53 13.65
C PRO A 121 12.68 6.37 13.97
N GLY A 122 11.69 6.30 13.09
CA GLY A 122 10.45 7.06 13.15
C GLY A 122 10.58 8.52 12.70
N THR A 123 9.45 9.11 12.31
CA THR A 123 9.38 10.51 11.85
C THR A 123 9.52 11.50 13.02
N GLY A 124 9.79 12.76 12.69
CA GLY A 124 9.54 13.89 13.59
C GLY A 124 8.05 14.02 13.95
N ASN A 125 7.77 14.79 15.00
CA ASN A 125 6.38 15.07 15.39
C ASN A 125 5.78 16.12 14.46
N LEU A 126 4.97 15.66 13.49
CA LEU A 126 4.37 16.52 12.46
C LEU A 126 3.51 17.68 13.00
N ALA A 127 3.07 17.62 14.26
CA ALA A 127 2.34 18.71 14.90
C ALA A 127 3.24 19.87 15.36
N ARG A 128 4.56 19.66 15.40
CA ARG A 128 5.56 20.59 15.96
C ARG A 128 6.65 20.95 14.98
N GLU A 129 6.99 20.02 14.09
CA GLU A 129 8.12 20.13 13.16
C GLU A 129 7.84 19.36 11.87
N ALA A 130 8.73 19.47 10.88
CA ALA A 130 8.67 18.63 9.69
C ALA A 130 8.84 17.15 10.09
N ALA A 131 8.00 16.26 9.54
CA ALA A 131 8.08 14.83 9.81
C ALA A 131 9.41 14.21 9.36
N MET A 132 10.02 14.77 8.30
CA MET A 132 11.28 14.33 7.72
C MET A 132 11.86 15.43 6.83
N THR A 133 13.13 15.32 6.45
CA THR A 133 13.73 16.17 5.40
C THR A 133 13.29 15.72 4.01
N LEU A 134 13.54 16.54 2.98
CA LEU A 134 13.24 16.17 1.60
C LEU A 134 14.06 14.95 1.15
N GLU A 135 15.34 14.89 1.54
CA GLU A 135 16.23 13.77 1.20
C GLU A 135 15.77 12.47 1.87
N GLU A 136 15.22 12.55 3.08
CA GLU A 136 14.60 11.41 3.77
C GLU A 136 13.33 10.94 3.04
N ALA A 137 12.50 11.87 2.56
CA ALA A 137 11.32 11.55 1.75
C ALA A 137 11.69 10.88 0.42
N GLU A 138 12.70 11.38 -0.28
CA GLU A 138 13.22 10.78 -1.51
C GLU A 138 13.75 9.36 -1.27
N LYS A 139 14.49 9.14 -0.18
CA LYS A 139 14.96 7.81 0.22
C LYS A 139 13.79 6.85 0.50
N ALA A 140 12.75 7.30 1.20
CA ALA A 140 11.57 6.50 1.46
C ALA A 140 10.84 6.11 0.16
N LEU A 141 10.72 7.06 -0.78
CA LEU A 141 10.12 6.82 -2.09
C LEU A 141 10.93 5.79 -2.90
N LEU A 142 12.26 5.91 -2.92
CA LEU A 142 13.15 4.97 -3.58
C LEU A 142 13.07 3.56 -2.97
N ALA A 143 12.97 3.46 -1.65
CA ALA A 143 12.79 2.18 -0.95
C ALA A 143 11.47 1.49 -1.34
N GLY A 144 10.38 2.25 -1.46
CA GLY A 144 9.09 1.74 -1.94
C GLY A 144 9.17 1.26 -3.39
N GLN A 145 9.83 2.03 -4.28
CA GLN A 145 10.06 1.61 -5.66
C GLN A 145 10.89 0.33 -5.74
N GLU A 146 11.95 0.21 -4.93
CA GLU A 146 12.79 -0.98 -4.88
C GLU A 146 11.99 -2.21 -4.44
N ALA A 147 11.19 -2.09 -3.38
CA ALA A 147 10.33 -3.19 -2.90
C ALA A 147 9.32 -3.65 -3.96
N ALA A 148 8.69 -2.70 -4.65
CA ALA A 148 7.80 -3.00 -5.77
C ALA A 148 8.53 -3.73 -6.92
N ARG A 149 9.72 -3.26 -7.30
CA ARG A 149 10.52 -3.91 -8.35
C ARG A 149 10.93 -5.34 -7.96
N ILE A 150 11.29 -5.56 -6.70
CA ILE A 150 11.60 -6.90 -6.18
C ILE A 150 10.36 -7.81 -6.31
N ALA A 151 9.18 -7.33 -5.90
CA ALA A 151 7.95 -8.11 -5.99
C ALA A 151 7.61 -8.47 -7.46
N ILE A 152 7.74 -7.51 -8.37
CA ILE A 152 7.52 -7.70 -9.81
C ILE A 152 8.52 -8.69 -10.41
N ALA A 153 9.81 -8.56 -10.09
CA ALA A 153 10.85 -9.47 -10.56
C ALA A 153 10.65 -10.92 -10.07
N GLN A 154 9.92 -11.09 -8.96
CA GLN A 154 9.54 -12.40 -8.42
C GLN A 154 8.18 -12.90 -8.95
N GLY A 155 7.63 -12.27 -9.99
CA GLY A 155 6.46 -12.76 -10.72
C GLY A 155 5.12 -12.13 -10.35
N ALA A 156 5.11 -11.06 -9.54
CA ALA A 156 3.86 -10.38 -9.19
C ALA A 156 3.21 -9.76 -10.44
N THR A 157 1.98 -10.17 -10.74
CA THR A 157 1.15 -9.60 -11.82
C THR A 157 0.15 -8.56 -11.31
N LEU A 158 -0.11 -8.58 -10.00
CA LEU A 158 -0.87 -7.61 -9.24
C LEU A 158 -0.02 -7.15 -8.05
N LEU A 159 -0.04 -5.86 -7.77
CA LEU A 159 0.69 -5.29 -6.65
C LEU A 159 -0.26 -4.47 -5.78
N ALA A 160 -0.26 -4.76 -4.49
CA ALA A 160 -0.94 -4.00 -3.46
C ALA A 160 0.09 -3.36 -2.53
N ALA A 161 -0.27 -2.21 -1.95
CA ALA A 161 0.44 -1.60 -0.85
C ALA A 161 -0.37 -1.80 0.44
N GLY A 162 0.32 -2.07 1.54
CA GLY A 162 -0.24 -2.03 2.89
C GLY A 162 0.63 -1.16 3.78
N ASP A 163 0.08 -0.74 4.91
CA ASP A 163 0.75 0.12 5.88
C ASP A 163 0.78 -0.52 7.27
N MET A 164 1.80 -0.17 8.05
CA MET A 164 1.85 -0.44 9.48
C MET A 164 2.63 0.66 10.21
N GLY A 165 1.94 1.42 11.05
CA GLY A 165 2.59 2.44 11.86
C GLY A 165 1.62 3.05 12.87
N ILE A 166 1.97 3.01 14.16
CA ILE A 166 1.14 3.64 15.18
C ILE A 166 1.13 5.16 14.97
N GLY A 167 -0.07 5.74 14.97
CA GLY A 167 -0.32 7.17 14.72
C GLY A 167 -0.32 7.56 13.23
N ASN A 168 -0.20 6.61 12.30
CA ASN A 168 -0.10 6.90 10.88
C ASN A 168 -1.39 7.51 10.29
N THR A 169 -2.57 7.27 10.88
CA THR A 169 -3.83 7.87 10.42
C THR A 169 -3.84 9.39 10.56
N THR A 170 -3.18 9.94 11.59
CA THR A 170 -2.99 11.39 11.70
C THR A 170 -2.11 11.94 10.58
N ALA A 171 -1.02 11.23 10.25
CA ALA A 171 -0.16 11.59 9.13
C ALA A 171 -0.89 11.49 7.78
N ALA A 172 -1.72 10.45 7.60
CA ALA A 172 -2.56 10.26 6.43
C ALA A 172 -3.56 11.40 6.28
N SER A 173 -4.31 11.74 7.33
CA SER A 173 -5.25 12.86 7.33
C SER A 173 -4.57 14.19 6.98
N ALA A 174 -3.39 14.46 7.56
CA ALA A 174 -2.62 15.68 7.26
C ALA A 174 -2.21 15.73 5.77
N LEU A 175 -1.72 14.62 5.22
CA LEU A 175 -1.35 14.53 3.82
C LEU A 175 -2.57 14.69 2.89
N THR A 176 -3.70 14.05 3.22
CA THR A 176 -4.95 14.17 2.46
C THR A 176 -5.47 15.61 2.47
N ALA A 177 -5.51 16.28 3.63
CA ALA A 177 -5.90 17.68 3.73
C ALA A 177 -5.00 18.57 2.85
N ALA A 178 -3.68 18.39 2.93
CA ALA A 178 -2.72 19.20 2.18
C ALA A 178 -2.86 19.00 0.66
N LEU A 179 -3.02 17.75 0.19
CA LEU A 179 -3.12 17.45 -1.25
C LEU A 179 -4.46 17.85 -1.86
N LEU A 180 -5.55 17.77 -1.09
CA LEU A 180 -6.90 18.03 -1.60
C LEU A 180 -7.43 19.41 -1.23
N GLY A 181 -6.71 20.19 -0.41
CA GLY A 181 -7.18 21.49 0.08
C GLY A 181 -8.40 21.39 0.98
N LEU A 182 -8.51 20.28 1.75
CA LEU A 182 -9.66 20.01 2.62
C LEU A 182 -9.36 20.38 4.07
N PRO A 183 -10.38 20.81 4.84
CA PRO A 183 -10.21 21.12 6.26
C PRO A 183 -10.07 19.83 7.09
N PRO A 184 -9.43 19.88 8.28
CA PRO A 184 -9.20 18.70 9.13
C PRO A 184 -10.47 17.90 9.44
N GLU A 185 -11.60 18.58 9.66
CA GLU A 185 -12.89 17.97 10.00
C GLU A 185 -13.42 17.04 8.90
N ALA A 186 -12.96 17.22 7.66
CA ALA A 186 -13.35 16.38 6.53
C ALA A 186 -12.49 15.12 6.37
N VAL A 187 -11.33 15.05 7.02
CA VAL A 187 -10.30 14.00 6.78
C VAL A 187 -9.88 13.25 8.02
N VAL A 188 -10.24 13.73 9.22
CA VAL A 188 -9.98 13.05 10.49
C VAL A 188 -11.10 12.05 10.79
N GLY A 189 -10.71 10.85 11.21
CA GLY A 189 -11.64 9.78 11.59
C GLY A 189 -11.21 9.08 12.87
N ARG A 190 -11.86 7.95 13.17
CA ARG A 190 -11.62 7.17 14.41
C ARG A 190 -10.23 6.53 14.49
N GLY A 191 -9.57 6.31 13.36
CA GLY A 191 -8.28 5.61 13.32
C GLY A 191 -8.38 4.22 13.95
N THR A 192 -7.57 3.97 14.99
CA THR A 192 -7.51 2.69 15.71
C THR A 192 -8.57 2.50 16.79
N GLY A 193 -9.54 3.41 16.92
CA GLY A 193 -10.62 3.36 17.92
C GLY A 193 -10.96 4.73 18.46
#